data_AF-A0A932DIS6-F1
#
_entry.id   AF-A0A932DIS6-F1
#
_cell.length_a   1.000
_cell.length_b   1.000
_cell.length_c   1.000
_cell.angle_alpha   90.00
_cell.angle_beta   90.00
_cell.angle_gamma   90.00
#
_symmetry.space_group_name_H-M   'P 1'
#
loop_
_entity.id
_entity.type
_entity.pdbx_description
1 polymer ?
#
loop_
_entity_poly.entity_id
_entity_poly.type
_entity_poly.pdbx_seq_one_letter_code
_entity_poly.pdbx_strand_id
1 'polypeptide(L)'
;PEYVLSADELEIKMAQGSKPGEGGQLPGHKVSMEIAQIRRAQPGSTLISPPPHHDIYSIEDLAQLIYDLKRINPRARIAVKLVAESGVGTIAAGVAKAFADTIQISGHDGGTGASPLDSIKNAGVPWELGLAETQQVLVENQLRDRVRLRVDGGFKTGRDVVIAACLGADEFGFGSAAVVALGCVMARQCHLNTCPVGVATQREDLRLKFSGTPEMVIAYLESVAQQVREILASLGARRLEELIGCVDLLRVKPLLQPKARTLDLAFILRAPAAGADAPRRNVLARNDRPEDENLDRQIIADISTALEQGGPAQFHYAIANSHRTVGAGVAGAIAQRYGDRGLSADTIHLAFTGSAGQSFGAFSVPGLTFVLEGEANDYVGKSMAGGEIIIKPPQALAADAGRHVIMGNTVLYGATGGRLFAAGRAGERFAVRNSGAVAVVEGVGDHACEYVTGGVVVVLGATGRNFAAGMTGGVAYVLDEQQVLRARCNPEHVHLERVAEPDDEAGLLGLIAEHARLTGSHRAVEILNRWDAFGPQFWKVAPKPIQTADAQDVRPRPLDVQAKN
;
A
#
# COMPACT_ATOMS: atom_id res chain seq x y z
N PRO A 1 -0.04 5.23 10.70
CA PRO A 1 -1.34 5.91 10.50
C PRO A 1 -1.17 7.42 10.27
N GLU A 2 -0.26 8.03 11.02
CA GLU A 2 0.16 9.43 10.88
C GLU A 2 0.56 9.80 9.44
N TYR A 3 1.31 8.94 8.74
CA TYR A 3 1.63 9.14 7.31
C TYR A 3 0.39 9.31 6.43
N VAL A 4 -0.67 8.53 6.68
CA VAL A 4 -1.90 8.59 5.90
C VAL A 4 -2.70 9.85 6.24
N LEU A 5 -2.64 10.30 7.49
CA LEU A 5 -3.36 11.49 7.99
C LEU A 5 -2.69 12.82 7.63
N SER A 6 -1.40 12.81 7.30
CA SER A 6 -0.65 14.01 6.90
C SER A 6 -0.93 14.46 5.46
N ALA A 7 -1.62 13.63 4.67
CA ALA A 7 -1.88 13.89 3.27
C ALA A 7 -3.25 14.55 3.01
N ASP A 8 -3.27 15.51 2.08
CA ASP A 8 -4.50 16.03 1.47
C ASP A 8 -5.03 15.11 0.36
N GLU A 9 -4.15 14.31 -0.23
CA GLU A 9 -4.49 13.30 -1.24
C GLU A 9 -3.56 12.08 -1.12
N LEU A 10 -4.16 10.89 -1.19
CA LEU A 10 -3.48 9.60 -1.12
C LEU A 10 -3.52 8.93 -2.48
N GLU A 11 -2.36 8.59 -3.05
CA GLU A 11 -2.27 7.97 -4.37
C GLU A 11 -2.07 6.44 -4.26
N ILE A 12 -3.07 5.68 -4.70
CA ILE A 12 -2.97 4.25 -4.95
C ILE A 12 -2.24 4.07 -6.29
N LYS A 13 -0.96 3.72 -6.20
CA LYS A 13 -0.13 3.48 -7.37
C LYS A 13 -0.31 2.05 -7.88
N MET A 14 -1.15 1.87 -8.90
CA MET A 14 -1.26 0.57 -9.59
C MET A 14 -0.03 0.29 -10.44
N ALA A 15 0.46 1.30 -11.16
CA ALA A 15 1.56 1.14 -12.11
C ALA A 15 2.36 2.45 -12.31
N GLN A 16 3.43 2.36 -13.09
CA GLN A 16 4.17 3.53 -13.60
C GLN A 16 4.62 3.29 -15.05
N GLY A 17 4.64 4.34 -15.87
CA GLY A 17 4.86 4.21 -17.32
C GLY A 17 6.16 3.49 -17.72
N SER A 18 7.23 3.64 -16.93
CA SER A 18 8.52 3.02 -17.25
C SER A 18 8.60 1.50 -17.02
N LYS A 19 7.65 0.94 -16.27
CA LYS A 19 7.57 -0.50 -15.94
C LYS A 19 6.16 -0.87 -15.44
N PRO A 20 5.17 -0.89 -16.33
CA PRO A 20 3.77 -0.98 -15.93
C PRO A 20 3.41 -2.30 -15.24
N GLY A 21 4.00 -3.41 -15.68
CA GLY A 21 3.72 -4.76 -15.14
C GLY A 21 4.59 -5.16 -13.93
N GLU A 22 5.30 -4.22 -13.30
CA GLU A 22 6.29 -4.53 -12.27
C GLU A 22 6.24 -3.57 -11.07
N GLY A 23 6.84 -4.01 -9.96
CA GLY A 23 6.98 -3.23 -8.75
C GLY A 23 8.12 -2.19 -8.76
N GLY A 24 8.12 -1.36 -7.73
CA GLY A 24 9.23 -0.45 -7.42
C GLY A 24 10.55 -1.21 -7.22
N GLN A 25 11.67 -0.59 -7.60
CA GLN A 25 13.01 -1.17 -7.42
C GLN A 25 13.91 -0.12 -6.78
N LEU A 26 14.57 -0.49 -5.69
CA LEU A 26 15.62 0.30 -5.06
C LEU A 26 16.84 -0.62 -4.83
N PRO A 27 17.93 -0.42 -5.57
CA PRO A 27 19.14 -1.22 -5.40
C PRO A 27 19.68 -1.15 -3.96
N GLY A 28 20.20 -2.27 -3.45
CA GLY A 28 20.63 -2.39 -2.05
C GLY A 28 21.68 -1.37 -1.62
N HIS A 29 22.61 -1.00 -2.50
CA HIS A 29 23.61 0.05 -2.25
C HIS A 29 23.03 1.47 -2.17
N LYS A 30 21.72 1.63 -2.38
CA LYS A 30 20.94 2.86 -2.11
C LYS A 30 20.05 2.73 -0.87
N VAL A 31 20.05 1.59 -0.20
CA VAL A 31 19.33 1.37 1.04
C VAL A 31 20.29 1.67 2.19
N SER A 32 20.53 2.96 2.40
CA SER A 32 21.28 3.47 3.55
C SER A 32 20.53 3.17 4.85
N MET A 33 21.18 3.38 6.00
CA MET A 33 20.54 3.26 7.32
C MET A 33 19.28 4.12 7.44
N GLU A 34 19.34 5.37 6.95
CA GLU A 34 18.20 6.29 6.91
C GLU A 34 17.03 5.72 6.10
N ILE A 35 17.30 5.24 4.88
CA ILE A 35 16.28 4.67 4.00
C ILE A 35 15.69 3.38 4.59
N ALA A 36 16.54 2.52 5.16
CA ALA A 36 16.13 1.29 5.84
C ALA A 36 15.20 1.60 7.02
N GLN A 37 15.52 2.62 7.81
CA GLN A 37 14.69 3.07 8.94
C GLN A 37 13.32 3.58 8.47
N ILE A 38 13.29 4.45 7.44
CA ILE A 38 12.04 4.98 6.87
C ILE A 38 11.16 3.84 6.34
N ARG A 39 11.78 2.85 5.69
CA ARG A 39 11.07 1.74 5.03
C ARG A 39 10.85 0.52 5.91
N ARG A 40 11.30 0.54 7.17
CA ARG A 40 11.29 -0.62 8.08
C ARG A 40 11.89 -1.88 7.42
N ALA A 41 13.03 -1.68 6.75
CA ALA A 41 13.74 -2.69 5.98
C ALA A 41 15.16 -2.89 6.52
N GLN A 42 15.89 -3.86 5.95
CA GLN A 42 17.28 -4.10 6.32
C GLN A 42 18.24 -3.22 5.49
N PRO A 43 19.21 -2.53 6.12
CA PRO A 43 20.25 -1.79 5.40
C PRO A 43 20.97 -2.66 4.37
N GLY A 44 21.27 -2.10 3.20
CA GLY A 44 21.96 -2.81 2.12
C GLY A 44 21.12 -3.85 1.36
N SER A 45 19.91 -4.20 1.83
CA SER A 45 19.02 -5.12 1.12
C SER A 45 18.44 -4.46 -0.13
N THR A 46 18.44 -5.16 -1.27
CA THR A 46 17.74 -4.69 -2.47
C THR A 46 16.24 -4.79 -2.25
N LEU A 47 15.51 -3.68 -2.43
CA LEU A 47 14.07 -3.64 -2.27
C LEU A 47 13.39 -3.74 -3.63
N ILE A 48 12.93 -4.93 -3.97
CA ILE A 48 12.03 -5.18 -5.08
C ILE A 48 10.63 -5.30 -4.50
N SER A 49 9.76 -4.35 -4.85
CA SER A 49 8.36 -4.43 -4.42
C SER A 49 7.64 -5.51 -5.21
N PRO A 50 6.65 -6.20 -4.63
CA PRO A 50 5.78 -7.09 -5.39
C PRO A 50 5.15 -6.33 -6.57
N PRO A 51 4.99 -6.96 -7.75
CA PRO A 51 4.27 -6.34 -8.85
C PRO A 51 2.82 -5.94 -8.51
N PRO A 52 2.00 -6.80 -7.87
CA PRO A 52 0.66 -6.41 -7.45
C PRO A 52 0.66 -5.80 -6.04
N HIS A 53 -0.39 -5.02 -5.76
CA HIS A 53 -0.84 -4.84 -4.38
C HIS A 53 -1.54 -6.11 -3.93
N HIS A 54 -1.11 -6.73 -2.83
CA HIS A 54 -1.68 -8.02 -2.38
C HIS A 54 -3.09 -7.91 -1.77
N ASP A 55 -3.58 -6.67 -1.63
CA ASP A 55 -4.94 -6.29 -1.26
C ASP A 55 -5.72 -5.70 -2.45
N ILE A 56 -5.26 -5.90 -3.69
CA ILE A 56 -5.97 -5.52 -4.92
C ILE A 56 -5.79 -6.61 -5.99
N TYR A 57 -6.72 -7.56 -6.04
CA TYR A 57 -6.76 -8.58 -7.12
C TYR A 57 -7.93 -8.39 -8.08
N SER A 58 -8.81 -7.44 -7.78
CA SER A 58 -10.01 -7.15 -8.54
C SER A 58 -10.42 -5.68 -8.37
N ILE A 59 -11.47 -5.26 -9.07
CA ILE A 59 -11.97 -3.88 -8.95
C ILE A 59 -12.68 -3.63 -7.62
N GLU A 60 -13.30 -4.66 -7.05
CA GLU A 60 -13.93 -4.64 -5.74
C GLU A 60 -12.90 -4.53 -4.62
N ASP A 61 -11.72 -5.14 -4.77
CA ASP A 61 -10.62 -4.96 -3.82
C ASP A 61 -10.04 -3.55 -3.88
N LEU A 62 -9.91 -2.97 -5.08
CA LEU A 62 -9.54 -1.55 -5.22
C LEU A 62 -10.57 -0.65 -4.52
N ALA A 63 -11.86 -0.93 -4.71
CA ALA A 63 -12.93 -0.21 -4.00
C ALA A 63 -12.82 -0.38 -2.48
N GLN A 64 -12.39 -1.55 -2.00
CA GLN A 64 -12.13 -1.77 -0.59
C GLN A 64 -10.94 -0.94 -0.08
N LEU A 65 -9.82 -0.88 -0.80
CA LEU A 65 -8.69 -0.03 -0.39
C LEU A 65 -9.06 1.47 -0.41
N ILE A 66 -9.79 1.93 -1.43
CA ILE A 66 -10.31 3.31 -1.46
C ILE A 66 -11.19 3.57 -0.23
N TYR A 67 -12.07 2.62 0.10
CA TYR A 67 -12.90 2.70 1.29
C TYR A 67 -12.07 2.73 2.58
N ASP A 68 -11.06 1.86 2.72
CA ASP A 68 -10.14 1.84 3.86
C ASP A 68 -9.46 3.20 4.07
N LEU A 69 -8.92 3.78 2.99
CA LEU A 69 -8.20 5.06 3.02
C LEU A 69 -9.12 6.25 3.35
N LYS A 70 -10.34 6.27 2.80
CA LYS A 70 -11.35 7.28 3.15
C LYS A 70 -11.86 7.13 4.59
N ARG A 71 -11.85 5.92 5.16
CA ARG A 71 -12.24 5.68 6.56
C ARG A 71 -11.18 6.18 7.54
N ILE A 72 -9.91 5.87 7.32
CA ILE A 72 -8.81 6.36 8.17
C ILE A 72 -8.61 7.88 8.04
N ASN A 73 -8.67 8.42 6.81
CA ASN A 73 -8.52 9.85 6.55
C ASN A 73 -9.72 10.39 5.74
N PRO A 74 -10.81 10.81 6.40
CA PRO A 74 -12.00 11.33 5.72
C PRO A 74 -11.78 12.67 5.01
N ARG A 75 -10.64 13.34 5.25
CA ARG A 75 -10.31 14.61 4.59
C ARG A 75 -9.58 14.42 3.27
N ALA A 76 -8.80 13.34 3.14
CA ALA A 76 -7.98 13.11 1.95
C ALA A 76 -8.82 12.72 0.74
N ARG A 77 -8.43 13.22 -0.43
CA ARG A 77 -8.85 12.64 -1.72
C ARG A 77 -8.07 11.36 -1.99
N ILE A 78 -8.65 10.45 -2.76
CA ILE A 78 -7.98 9.22 -3.21
C ILE A 78 -7.73 9.29 -4.71
N ALA A 79 -6.46 9.26 -5.10
CA ALA A 79 -6.02 9.16 -6.47
C ALA A 79 -5.68 7.70 -6.82
N VAL A 80 -5.95 7.27 -8.05
CA VAL A 80 -5.51 5.98 -8.58
C VAL A 80 -4.64 6.25 -9.81
N LYS A 81 -3.38 5.82 -9.73
CA LYS A 81 -2.40 5.99 -10.82
C LYS A 81 -2.34 4.74 -11.69
N LEU A 82 -2.81 4.90 -12.91
CA LEU A 82 -2.80 3.92 -14.00
C LEU A 82 -1.74 4.28 -15.03
N VAL A 83 -1.42 3.35 -15.91
CA VAL A 83 -0.59 3.58 -17.09
C VAL A 83 -1.46 3.50 -18.33
N ALA A 84 -1.20 4.37 -19.30
CA ALA A 84 -1.85 4.32 -20.59
C ALA A 84 -1.57 2.97 -21.27
N GLU A 85 -2.66 2.28 -21.62
CA GLU A 85 -2.72 1.12 -22.51
C GLU A 85 -4.11 1.05 -23.13
N SER A 86 -4.28 0.25 -24.18
CA SER A 86 -5.61 0.02 -24.77
C SER A 86 -6.52 -0.64 -23.72
N GLY A 87 -7.72 -0.10 -23.51
CA GLY A 87 -8.67 -0.60 -22.51
C GLY A 87 -8.62 0.13 -21.18
N VAL A 88 -7.66 1.05 -20.98
CA VAL A 88 -7.53 1.82 -19.74
C VAL A 88 -8.78 2.66 -19.43
N GLY A 89 -9.55 3.07 -20.45
CA GLY A 89 -10.79 3.82 -20.25
C GLY A 89 -11.87 2.98 -19.55
N THR A 90 -11.93 1.68 -19.87
CA THR A 90 -12.84 0.73 -19.18
C THR A 90 -12.45 0.55 -17.72
N ILE A 91 -11.14 0.42 -17.45
CA ILE A 91 -10.61 0.35 -16.08
C ILE A 91 -10.93 1.64 -15.34
N ALA A 92 -10.73 2.80 -15.96
CA ALA A 92 -11.03 4.11 -15.37
C ALA A 92 -12.52 4.26 -14.99
N ALA A 93 -13.44 3.72 -15.79
CA ALA A 93 -14.86 3.67 -15.42
C ALA A 93 -15.11 2.82 -14.16
N GLY A 94 -14.42 1.69 -14.03
CA GLY A 94 -14.41 0.89 -12.81
C GLY A 94 -13.87 1.67 -11.61
N VAL A 95 -12.74 2.35 -11.78
CA VAL A 95 -12.09 3.17 -10.75
C VAL A 95 -13.00 4.31 -10.28
N ALA A 96 -13.71 4.98 -11.20
CA ALA A 96 -14.68 6.00 -10.85
C ALA A 96 -15.86 5.42 -10.05
N LYS A 97 -16.34 4.22 -10.38
CA LYS A 97 -17.38 3.50 -9.63
C LYS A 97 -16.87 2.96 -8.29
N ALA A 98 -15.57 2.76 -8.16
CA ALA A 98 -14.88 2.40 -6.92
C ALA A 98 -14.65 3.60 -5.97
N PHE A 99 -15.18 4.77 -6.33
CA PHE A 99 -15.17 5.99 -5.49
C PHE A 99 -13.81 6.69 -5.36
N ALA A 100 -12.90 6.51 -6.32
CA ALA A 100 -11.71 7.34 -6.44
C ALA A 100 -12.09 8.79 -6.80
N ASP A 101 -11.35 9.76 -6.29
CA ASP A 101 -11.54 11.19 -6.57
C ASP A 101 -10.73 11.64 -7.79
N THR A 102 -9.55 11.03 -8.00
CA THR A 102 -8.64 11.36 -9.09
C THR A 102 -8.20 10.09 -9.82
N ILE A 103 -8.16 10.12 -11.15
CA ILE A 103 -7.57 9.08 -11.98
C ILE A 103 -6.37 9.69 -12.69
N GLN A 104 -5.17 9.18 -12.42
CA GLN A 104 -3.98 9.57 -13.13
C GLN A 104 -3.69 8.58 -14.27
N ILE A 105 -3.54 9.10 -15.49
CA ILE A 105 -3.08 8.36 -16.66
C ILE A 105 -1.61 8.70 -16.92
N SER A 106 -0.71 7.74 -16.72
CA SER A 106 0.72 7.90 -16.98
C SER A 106 1.13 7.36 -18.35
N GLY A 107 1.83 8.15 -19.15
CA GLY A 107 2.41 7.71 -20.43
C GLY A 107 3.64 6.82 -20.26
N HIS A 108 3.93 5.99 -21.27
CA HIS A 108 5.13 5.13 -21.34
C HIS A 108 6.47 5.89 -21.18
N ASP A 109 6.47 7.19 -21.44
CA ASP A 109 7.63 8.08 -21.39
C ASP A 109 7.89 8.69 -20.00
N GLY A 110 7.22 8.17 -18.97
CA GLY A 110 7.49 8.48 -17.57
C GLY A 110 8.93 8.11 -17.15
N GLY A 111 9.55 8.97 -16.34
CA GLY A 111 10.90 8.74 -15.81
C GLY A 111 10.94 7.66 -14.71
N THR A 112 12.14 7.11 -14.46
CA THR A 112 12.38 6.16 -13.36
C THR A 112 13.81 6.23 -12.84
N GLY A 113 13.98 5.94 -11.54
CA GLY A 113 15.29 5.80 -10.92
C GLY A 113 15.97 4.45 -11.21
N ALA A 114 15.18 3.38 -11.38
CA ALA A 114 15.65 2.02 -11.65
C ALA A 114 14.53 1.17 -12.28
N SER A 115 14.83 0.52 -13.40
CA SER A 115 13.90 -0.35 -14.14
C SER A 115 14.68 -1.19 -15.15
N PRO A 116 14.19 -2.39 -15.52
CA PRO A 116 14.70 -3.11 -16.67
C PRO A 116 14.60 -2.25 -17.94
N LEU A 117 15.60 -2.36 -18.81
CA LEU A 117 15.64 -1.62 -20.07
C LEU A 117 14.49 -2.05 -20.99
N ASP A 118 14.16 -3.34 -21.00
CA ASP A 118 13.08 -3.88 -21.82
C ASP A 118 11.74 -3.23 -21.47
N SER A 119 11.43 -3.07 -20.18
CA SER A 119 10.19 -2.42 -19.72
C SER A 119 10.16 -0.94 -20.12
N ILE A 120 11.28 -0.22 -20.00
CA ILE A 120 11.38 1.19 -20.41
C ILE A 120 11.13 1.36 -21.91
N LYS A 121 11.51 0.38 -22.74
CA LYS A 121 11.47 0.49 -24.20
C LYS A 121 10.22 -0.12 -24.83
N ASN A 122 9.60 -1.09 -24.17
CA ASN A 122 8.61 -1.96 -24.81
C ASN A 122 7.29 -2.08 -24.05
N ALA A 123 7.11 -1.44 -22.89
CA ALA A 123 5.87 -1.51 -22.11
C ALA A 123 5.18 -0.14 -21.96
N GLY A 124 3.85 -0.14 -22.04
CA GLY A 124 3.01 1.06 -22.00
C GLY A 124 2.83 1.73 -23.37
N VAL A 125 1.88 2.66 -23.48
CA VAL A 125 1.64 3.47 -24.69
C VAL A 125 1.70 4.98 -24.39
N PRO A 126 1.67 5.86 -25.43
CA PRO A 126 1.58 7.30 -25.23
C PRO A 126 0.36 7.72 -24.41
N TRP A 127 0.52 8.72 -23.54
CA TRP A 127 -0.56 9.20 -22.69
C TRP A 127 -1.71 9.81 -23.49
N GLU A 128 -1.47 10.33 -24.70
CA GLU A 128 -2.51 10.90 -25.56
C GLU A 128 -3.59 9.86 -25.91
N LEU A 129 -3.20 8.61 -26.13
CA LEU A 129 -4.13 7.51 -26.40
C LEU A 129 -4.94 7.17 -25.16
N GLY A 130 -4.26 6.92 -24.04
CA GLY A 130 -4.92 6.53 -22.79
C GLY A 130 -5.82 7.61 -22.21
N LEU A 131 -5.40 8.87 -22.30
CA LEU A 131 -6.17 10.03 -21.83
C LEU A 131 -7.42 10.22 -22.70
N ALA A 132 -7.29 10.17 -24.02
CA ALA A 132 -8.44 10.31 -24.92
C ALA A 132 -9.45 9.16 -24.72
N GLU A 133 -8.99 7.91 -24.62
CA GLU A 133 -9.85 6.76 -24.32
C GLU A 133 -10.58 6.95 -22.98
N THR A 134 -9.85 7.34 -21.93
CA THR A 134 -10.40 7.57 -20.59
C THR A 134 -11.47 8.67 -20.60
N GLN A 135 -11.17 9.80 -21.24
CA GLN A 135 -12.11 10.91 -21.42
C GLN A 135 -13.39 10.45 -22.12
N GLN A 136 -13.25 9.75 -23.25
CA GLN A 136 -14.37 9.25 -24.04
C GLN A 136 -15.25 8.30 -23.23
N VAL A 137 -14.66 7.27 -22.63
CA VAL A 137 -15.40 6.25 -21.87
C VAL A 137 -16.10 6.85 -20.66
N LEU A 138 -15.44 7.72 -19.89
CA LEU A 138 -16.05 8.32 -18.70
C LEU A 138 -17.21 9.27 -19.04
N VAL A 139 -17.11 10.03 -20.13
CA VAL A 139 -18.20 10.91 -20.59
C VAL A 139 -19.37 10.07 -21.09
N GLU A 140 -19.11 9.07 -21.93
CA GLU A 140 -20.14 8.19 -22.50
C GLU A 140 -20.87 7.36 -21.43
N ASN A 141 -20.22 7.09 -20.29
CA ASN A 141 -20.81 6.39 -19.14
C ASN A 141 -21.37 7.32 -18.04
N GLN A 142 -21.38 8.65 -18.24
CA GLN A 142 -21.87 9.62 -17.25
C GLN A 142 -21.14 9.54 -15.90
N LEU A 143 -19.81 9.38 -15.95
CA LEU A 143 -18.92 9.29 -14.78
C LEU A 143 -17.90 10.44 -14.72
N ARG A 144 -17.75 11.21 -15.80
CA ARG A 144 -16.68 12.21 -15.95
C ARG A 144 -16.74 13.34 -14.94
N ASP A 145 -17.93 13.69 -14.47
CA ASP A 145 -18.16 14.71 -13.44
C ASP A 145 -17.57 14.31 -12.08
N ARG A 146 -17.49 13.01 -11.79
CA ARG A 146 -17.09 12.47 -10.48
C ARG A 146 -15.60 12.51 -10.22
N VAL A 147 -14.78 12.39 -11.27
CA VAL A 147 -13.33 12.19 -11.14
C VAL A 147 -12.53 13.29 -11.79
N ARG A 148 -11.41 13.66 -11.18
CA ARG A 148 -10.36 14.47 -11.80
C ARG A 148 -9.49 13.59 -12.67
N LEU A 149 -9.23 14.01 -13.90
CA LEU A 149 -8.24 13.35 -14.75
C LEU A 149 -6.90 14.07 -14.64
N ARG A 150 -5.91 13.37 -14.09
CA ARG A 150 -4.52 13.80 -14.05
C ARG A 150 -3.74 13.07 -15.13
N VAL A 151 -2.76 13.71 -15.73
CA VAL A 151 -1.89 13.07 -16.73
C VAL A 151 -0.43 13.42 -16.49
N ASP A 152 0.46 12.45 -16.68
CA ASP A 152 1.91 12.66 -16.74
C ASP A 152 2.55 11.79 -17.84
N GLY A 153 3.84 12.00 -18.07
CA GLY A 153 4.60 11.33 -19.14
C GLY A 153 5.25 12.34 -20.07
N GLY A 154 6.55 12.59 -19.89
CA GLY A 154 7.31 13.46 -20.79
C GLY A 154 6.97 14.95 -20.80
N PHE A 155 6.01 15.43 -19.99
CA PHE A 155 5.59 16.83 -19.90
C PHE A 155 6.77 17.77 -19.61
N LYS A 156 6.90 18.81 -20.43
CA LYS A 156 8.00 19.80 -20.35
C LYS A 156 7.52 21.23 -20.52
N THR A 157 6.45 21.44 -21.29
CA THR A 157 6.07 22.76 -21.81
C THR A 157 4.59 23.07 -21.55
N GLY A 158 4.23 24.36 -21.62
CA GLY A 158 2.84 24.80 -21.56
C GLY A 158 2.01 24.31 -22.76
N ARG A 159 2.64 24.01 -23.91
CA ARG A 159 1.96 23.36 -25.03
C ARG A 159 1.49 21.96 -24.67
N ASP A 160 2.30 21.18 -23.97
CA ASP A 160 1.94 19.83 -23.53
C ASP A 160 0.69 19.88 -22.62
N VAL A 161 0.67 20.84 -21.70
CA VAL A 161 -0.48 21.13 -20.82
C VAL A 161 -1.74 21.45 -21.61
N VAL A 162 -1.67 22.37 -22.58
CA VAL A 162 -2.86 22.76 -23.35
C VAL A 162 -3.39 21.61 -24.22
N ILE A 163 -2.51 20.83 -24.85
CA ILE A 163 -2.94 19.65 -25.63
C ILE A 163 -3.65 18.65 -24.71
N ALA A 164 -3.06 18.35 -23.55
CA ALA A 164 -3.64 17.45 -22.58
C ALA A 164 -4.99 17.95 -22.04
N ALA A 165 -5.13 19.26 -21.79
CA ALA A 165 -6.40 19.86 -21.42
C ALA A 165 -7.46 19.61 -22.50
N CYS A 166 -7.17 19.91 -23.77
CA CYS A 166 -8.08 19.63 -24.89
C CYS A 166 -8.48 18.15 -25.00
N LEU A 167 -7.58 17.23 -24.63
CA LEU A 167 -7.86 15.79 -24.58
C LEU A 167 -8.61 15.34 -23.32
N GLY A 168 -8.81 16.21 -22.32
CA GLY A 168 -9.68 15.97 -21.18
C GLY A 168 -9.02 16.00 -19.80
N ALA A 169 -7.73 16.33 -19.69
CA ALA A 169 -7.05 16.40 -18.39
C ALA A 169 -7.46 17.65 -17.59
N ASP A 170 -7.71 17.47 -16.29
CA ASP A 170 -7.89 18.53 -15.30
C ASP A 170 -6.54 18.95 -14.66
N GLU A 171 -5.59 18.01 -14.54
CA GLU A 171 -4.32 18.22 -13.83
C GLU A 171 -3.11 17.59 -14.56
N PHE A 172 -1.91 18.13 -14.33
CA PHE A 172 -0.71 17.81 -15.12
C PHE A 172 0.49 17.53 -14.21
N GLY A 173 1.09 16.34 -14.34
CA GLY A 173 2.21 15.90 -13.53
C GLY A 173 3.57 16.12 -14.21
N PHE A 174 4.52 16.68 -13.47
CA PHE A 174 5.89 16.92 -13.92
C PHE A 174 6.89 16.17 -13.04
N GLY A 175 7.64 15.25 -13.65
CA GLY A 175 8.72 14.52 -12.98
C GLY A 175 10.09 14.97 -13.49
N SER A 176 10.52 14.39 -14.62
CA SER A 176 11.88 14.59 -15.14
C SER A 176 12.23 16.05 -15.43
N ALA A 177 11.30 16.85 -15.96
CA ALA A 177 11.58 18.26 -16.27
C ALA A 177 11.79 19.10 -15.00
N ALA A 178 11.01 18.87 -13.94
CA ALA A 178 11.22 19.50 -12.64
C ALA A 178 12.57 19.09 -12.02
N VAL A 179 12.94 17.82 -12.15
CA VAL A 179 14.24 17.31 -11.67
C VAL A 179 15.42 17.86 -12.50
N VAL A 180 15.22 18.16 -13.79
CA VAL A 180 16.19 18.89 -14.63
C VAL A 180 16.32 20.35 -14.17
N ALA A 181 15.22 21.02 -13.83
CA ALA A 181 15.27 22.36 -13.25
C ALA A 181 16.07 22.40 -11.94
N LEU A 182 16.05 21.31 -11.16
CA LEU A 182 16.89 21.12 -9.96
C LEU A 182 18.36 20.78 -10.25
N GLY A 183 18.77 20.72 -11.51
CA GLY A 183 20.18 20.50 -11.89
C GLY A 183 20.51 19.10 -12.41
N CYS A 184 19.52 18.22 -12.65
CA CYS A 184 19.79 16.94 -13.32
C CYS A 184 20.36 17.15 -14.73
N VAL A 185 21.56 16.60 -14.97
CA VAL A 185 22.27 16.67 -16.25
C VAL A 185 21.96 15.49 -17.18
N MET A 186 20.89 14.73 -16.91
CA MET A 186 20.46 13.57 -17.71
C MET A 186 21.54 12.49 -17.92
N ALA A 187 22.39 12.27 -16.91
CA ALA A 187 23.45 11.25 -16.95
C ALA A 187 22.94 9.80 -17.01
N ARG A 188 21.67 9.54 -16.64
CA ARG A 188 21.00 8.22 -16.64
C ARG A 188 21.68 7.14 -15.77
N GLN A 189 22.40 7.56 -14.75
CA GLN A 189 23.07 6.68 -13.76
C GLN A 189 22.33 6.61 -12.42
N CYS A 190 21.02 6.91 -12.41
CA CYS A 190 20.21 7.02 -11.19
C CYS A 190 20.22 5.74 -10.33
N HIS A 191 20.27 4.57 -10.97
CA HIS A 191 20.30 3.25 -10.33
C HIS A 191 21.69 2.90 -9.76
N LEU A 192 22.76 3.52 -10.26
CA LEU A 192 24.14 3.20 -9.88
C LEU A 192 24.59 3.90 -8.59
N ASN A 193 23.78 4.83 -8.05
CA ASN A 193 24.15 5.64 -6.89
C ASN A 193 25.32 6.60 -7.16
N THR A 194 25.64 6.88 -8.43
CA THR A 194 26.77 7.72 -8.87
C THR A 194 26.32 9.03 -9.51
N CYS A 195 25.19 9.59 -9.08
CA CYS A 195 24.66 10.83 -9.65
C CYS A 195 25.72 11.95 -9.54
N PRO A 196 26.15 12.56 -10.66
CA PRO A 196 27.26 13.53 -10.65
C PRO A 196 26.91 14.86 -9.97
N VAL A 197 25.61 15.11 -9.78
CA VAL A 197 25.03 16.39 -9.32
C VAL A 197 24.19 16.23 -8.05
N GLY A 198 24.35 15.11 -7.32
CA GLY A 198 23.70 14.92 -6.02
C GLY A 198 22.18 14.69 -6.03
N VAL A 199 21.52 14.63 -7.18
CA VAL A 199 20.06 14.45 -7.29
C VAL A 199 19.61 13.04 -6.90
N ALA A 200 20.09 12.01 -7.61
CA ALA A 200 19.56 10.64 -7.50
C ALA A 200 20.56 9.69 -6.81
N THR A 201 21.13 10.10 -5.68
CA THR A 201 22.14 9.34 -4.95
C THR A 201 21.95 9.43 -3.43
N GLN A 202 22.36 8.37 -2.73
CA GLN A 202 22.43 8.27 -1.27
C GLN A 202 23.87 8.40 -0.76
N ARG A 203 24.86 8.49 -1.66
CA ARG A 203 26.25 8.76 -1.28
C ARG A 203 26.42 10.18 -0.81
N GLU A 204 26.94 10.34 0.40
CA GLU A 204 27.09 11.63 1.06
C GLU A 204 28.01 12.59 0.28
N ASP A 205 29.16 12.10 -0.19
CA ASP A 205 30.12 12.86 -1.01
C ASP A 205 29.52 13.40 -2.32
N LEU A 206 28.53 12.70 -2.88
CA LEU A 206 27.82 13.11 -4.08
C LEU A 206 26.60 13.99 -3.77
N ARG A 207 25.90 13.75 -2.64
CA ARG A 207 24.78 14.59 -2.18
C ARG A 207 25.23 16.03 -1.91
N LEU A 208 26.46 16.22 -1.41
CA LEU A 208 27.06 17.55 -1.21
C LEU A 208 27.19 18.38 -2.51
N LYS A 209 27.09 17.74 -3.69
CA LYS A 209 27.13 18.41 -5.00
C LYS A 209 25.76 18.92 -5.45
N PHE A 210 24.69 18.64 -4.70
CA PHE A 210 23.35 19.10 -5.04
C PHE A 210 23.23 20.61 -4.82
N SER A 211 22.95 21.34 -5.91
CA SER A 211 22.81 22.80 -5.91
C SER A 211 21.40 23.28 -6.27
N GLY A 212 20.44 22.36 -6.41
CA GLY A 212 19.05 22.70 -6.73
C GLY A 212 18.36 23.43 -5.59
N THR A 213 17.55 24.44 -5.91
CA THR A 213 16.78 25.19 -4.92
C THR A 213 15.28 25.14 -5.24
N PRO A 214 14.39 25.37 -4.26
CA PRO A 214 12.95 25.48 -4.51
C PRO A 214 12.61 26.51 -5.59
N GLU A 215 13.31 27.65 -5.60
CA GLU A 215 13.09 28.76 -6.53
C GLU A 215 13.31 28.34 -7.99
N MET A 216 14.24 27.41 -8.25
CA MET A 216 14.48 26.90 -9.61
C MET A 216 13.26 26.15 -10.17
N VAL A 217 12.58 25.35 -9.33
CA VAL A 217 11.36 24.63 -9.73
C VAL A 217 10.19 25.59 -9.85
N ILE A 218 10.06 26.55 -8.93
CA ILE A 218 9.04 27.60 -8.99
C ILE A 218 9.17 28.37 -10.32
N ALA A 219 10.36 28.87 -10.64
CA ALA A 219 10.61 29.62 -11.88
C ALA A 219 10.30 28.79 -13.13
N TYR A 220 10.65 27.49 -13.13
CA TYR A 220 10.30 26.58 -14.21
C TYR A 220 8.77 26.44 -14.39
N LEU A 221 8.05 26.15 -13.32
CA LEU A 221 6.59 25.96 -13.36
C LEU A 221 5.86 27.27 -13.69
N GLU A 222 6.33 28.42 -13.21
CA GLU A 222 5.80 29.74 -13.57
C GLU A 222 5.99 30.05 -15.05
N SER A 223 7.14 29.65 -15.63
CA SER A 223 7.41 29.78 -17.07
C SER A 223 6.49 28.89 -17.90
N VAL A 224 6.27 27.65 -17.47
CA VAL A 224 5.28 26.75 -18.09
C VAL A 224 3.89 27.38 -18.02
N ALA A 225 3.49 27.89 -16.87
CA ALA A 225 2.20 28.55 -16.67
C ALA A 225 2.06 29.82 -17.53
N GLN A 226 3.11 30.62 -17.71
CA GLN A 226 3.11 31.78 -18.60
C GLN A 226 2.87 31.34 -20.05
N GLN A 227 3.55 30.30 -20.52
CA GLN A 227 3.32 29.76 -21.85
C GLN A 227 1.89 29.23 -22.02
N VAL A 228 1.29 28.60 -20.99
CA VAL A 228 -0.13 28.21 -21.03
C VAL A 228 -1.00 29.44 -21.25
N ARG A 229 -0.81 30.52 -20.48
CA ARG A 229 -1.59 31.77 -20.62
C ARG A 229 -1.48 32.37 -22.02
N GLU A 230 -0.29 32.39 -22.60
CA GLU A 230 -0.06 32.87 -23.96
C GLU A 230 -0.83 32.05 -25.00
N ILE A 231 -0.82 30.73 -24.86
CA ILE A 231 -1.58 29.84 -25.75
C ILE A 231 -3.08 30.05 -25.57
N LEU A 232 -3.58 30.13 -24.33
CA LEU A 232 -4.98 30.43 -24.03
C LEU A 232 -5.44 31.74 -24.68
N ALA A 233 -4.65 32.81 -24.52
CA ALA A 233 -4.94 34.10 -25.15
C ALA A 233 -4.99 34.01 -26.68
N SER A 234 -4.09 33.22 -27.30
CA SER A 234 -4.09 33.00 -28.76
C SER A 234 -5.32 32.23 -29.27
N LEU A 235 -5.96 31.45 -28.40
CA LEU A 235 -7.18 30.69 -28.69
C LEU A 235 -8.45 31.45 -28.27
N GLY A 236 -8.32 32.63 -27.66
CA GLY A 236 -9.43 33.45 -27.17
C GLY A 236 -10.03 33.00 -25.83
N ALA A 237 -9.38 32.08 -25.11
CA ALA A 237 -9.84 31.59 -23.82
C ALA A 237 -9.22 32.38 -22.66
N ARG A 238 -9.97 32.53 -21.55
CA ARG A 238 -9.52 33.26 -20.35
C ARG A 238 -9.04 32.32 -19.26
N ARG A 239 -9.49 31.07 -19.29
CA ARG A 239 -9.27 30.03 -18.29
C ARG A 239 -8.98 28.69 -18.94
N LEU A 240 -8.15 27.86 -18.31
CA LEU A 240 -7.80 26.55 -18.84
C LEU A 240 -9.00 25.61 -18.89
N GLU A 241 -9.92 25.77 -17.93
CA GLU A 241 -11.15 25.00 -17.81
C GLU A 241 -12.08 25.15 -19.03
N GLU A 242 -11.94 26.23 -19.80
CA GLU A 242 -12.69 26.45 -21.06
C GLU A 242 -12.19 25.53 -22.19
N LEU A 243 -10.99 24.95 -22.06
CA LEU A 243 -10.40 24.05 -23.06
C LEU A 243 -10.55 22.58 -22.67
N ILE A 244 -10.90 22.25 -21.43
CA ILE A 244 -10.88 20.86 -20.96
C ILE A 244 -11.89 20.02 -21.75
N GLY A 245 -11.38 19.03 -22.49
CA GLY A 245 -12.18 18.14 -23.34
C GLY A 245 -12.69 18.77 -24.65
N CYS A 246 -12.19 19.96 -25.02
CA CYS A 246 -12.45 20.63 -26.31
C CYS A 246 -11.50 20.11 -27.40
N VAL A 247 -11.65 18.83 -27.76
CA VAL A 247 -10.80 18.16 -28.75
C VAL A 247 -10.85 18.81 -30.13
N ASP A 248 -11.94 19.49 -30.45
CA ASP A 248 -12.21 20.22 -31.69
C ASP A 248 -11.23 21.39 -31.95
N LEU A 249 -10.52 21.84 -30.91
CA LEU A 249 -9.43 22.82 -31.02
C LEU A 249 -8.14 22.23 -31.59
N LEU A 250 -8.07 20.91 -31.72
CA LEU A 250 -6.90 20.19 -32.23
C LEU A 250 -7.11 19.78 -33.68
N ARG A 251 -6.05 19.90 -34.48
CA ARG A 251 -6.02 19.41 -35.87
C ARG A 251 -4.68 18.77 -36.20
N VAL A 252 -4.71 17.79 -37.09
CA VAL A 252 -3.51 17.15 -37.62
C VAL A 252 -2.73 18.16 -38.47
N LYS A 253 -1.47 18.41 -38.11
CA LYS A 253 -0.57 19.23 -38.95
C LYS A 253 -0.19 18.44 -40.21
N PRO A 254 0.15 19.12 -41.33
CA PRO A 254 0.68 18.44 -42.51
C PRO A 254 1.87 17.52 -42.17
N LEU A 255 1.75 16.23 -42.54
CA LEU A 255 2.76 15.21 -42.25
C LEU A 255 3.70 15.05 -43.46
N LEU A 256 4.97 15.43 -43.28
CA LEU A 256 5.97 15.40 -44.35
C LEU A 256 6.62 14.02 -44.54
N GLN A 257 6.70 13.23 -43.48
CA GLN A 257 7.35 11.91 -43.49
C GLN A 257 6.39 10.82 -43.98
N PRO A 258 6.75 9.98 -44.97
CA PRO A 258 5.88 8.92 -45.49
C PRO A 258 5.38 7.96 -44.39
N LYS A 259 6.25 7.57 -43.45
CA LYS A 259 5.87 6.72 -42.32
C LYS A 259 4.88 7.39 -41.36
N ALA A 260 4.94 8.71 -41.20
CA ALA A 260 3.99 9.41 -40.34
C ALA A 260 2.60 9.47 -40.96
N ARG A 261 2.50 9.52 -42.30
CA ARG A 261 1.21 9.55 -43.04
C ARG A 261 0.40 8.26 -42.88
N THR A 262 0.99 7.18 -42.36
CA THR A 262 0.26 5.94 -42.07
C THR A 262 -0.43 5.96 -40.71
N LEU A 263 -0.24 7.01 -39.90
CA LEU A 263 -0.90 7.16 -38.61
C LEU A 263 -2.32 7.69 -38.80
N ASP A 264 -3.29 7.01 -38.19
CA ASP A 264 -4.64 7.50 -38.04
C ASP A 264 -4.83 8.06 -36.62
N LEU A 265 -5.10 9.37 -36.53
CA LEU A 265 -5.33 10.09 -35.28
C LEU A 265 -6.81 10.34 -35.00
N ALA A 266 -7.72 9.81 -35.84
CA ALA A 266 -9.15 10.01 -35.69
C ALA A 266 -9.66 9.55 -34.32
N PHE A 267 -9.09 8.47 -33.76
CA PHE A 267 -9.45 7.99 -32.43
C PHE A 267 -9.17 9.02 -31.32
N ILE A 268 -7.97 9.61 -31.31
CA ILE A 268 -7.57 10.61 -30.30
C ILE A 268 -8.39 11.90 -30.47
N LEU A 269 -8.70 12.26 -31.72
CA LEU A 269 -9.43 13.48 -32.06
C LEU A 269 -10.96 13.30 -32.02
N ARG A 270 -11.46 12.13 -31.65
CA ARG A 270 -12.89 11.85 -31.56
C ARG A 270 -13.48 12.55 -30.35
N ALA A 271 -14.50 13.38 -30.55
CA ALA A 271 -15.33 13.87 -29.47
C ALA A 271 -16.15 12.71 -28.86
N PRO A 272 -16.33 12.67 -27.52
CA PRO A 272 -17.19 11.66 -26.89
C PRO A 272 -18.63 11.72 -27.40
N ALA A 273 -19.28 10.56 -27.57
CA ALA A 273 -20.66 10.47 -28.04
C ALA A 273 -21.67 10.81 -26.93
N ALA A 274 -21.72 12.06 -26.50
CA ALA A 274 -22.64 12.56 -25.48
C ALA A 274 -23.25 13.92 -25.86
N GLY A 275 -24.35 14.29 -25.21
CA GLY A 275 -25.00 15.59 -25.41
C GLY A 275 -24.06 16.76 -25.05
N ALA A 276 -24.33 17.94 -25.61
CA ALA A 276 -23.49 19.13 -25.39
C ALA A 276 -23.35 19.51 -23.90
N ASP A 277 -24.38 19.20 -23.09
CA ASP A 277 -24.42 19.49 -21.65
C ASP A 277 -23.70 18.43 -20.80
N ALA A 278 -23.22 17.32 -21.39
CA ALA A 278 -22.51 16.28 -20.64
C ALA A 278 -21.19 16.83 -20.06
N PRO A 279 -20.92 16.66 -18.76
CA PRO A 279 -19.69 17.14 -18.15
C PRO A 279 -18.45 16.55 -18.83
N ARG A 280 -17.56 17.42 -19.32
CA ARG A 280 -16.27 17.04 -19.95
C ARG A 280 -15.08 17.19 -19.00
N ARG A 281 -15.31 17.71 -17.81
CA ARG A 281 -14.34 17.96 -16.76
C ARG A 281 -14.88 17.55 -15.40
N ASN A 282 -14.02 17.52 -14.38
CA ASN A 282 -14.46 17.25 -13.03
C ASN A 282 -15.38 18.38 -12.54
N VAL A 283 -16.48 17.99 -11.89
CA VAL A 283 -17.44 18.93 -11.28
C VAL A 283 -17.52 18.69 -9.78
N LEU A 284 -17.51 17.44 -9.33
CA LEU A 284 -17.61 17.10 -7.93
C LEU A 284 -16.28 17.34 -7.20
N ALA A 285 -16.35 17.93 -6.01
CA ALA A 285 -15.17 18.10 -5.16
C ALA A 285 -14.62 16.77 -4.62
N ARG A 286 -15.52 15.82 -4.36
CA ARG A 286 -15.23 14.46 -3.86
C ARG A 286 -16.22 13.46 -4.47
N ASN A 287 -15.74 12.25 -4.74
CA ASN A 287 -16.52 11.11 -5.20
C ASN A 287 -16.73 10.15 -4.03
N ASP A 288 -17.58 10.56 -3.08
CA ASP A 288 -17.85 9.76 -1.89
C ASP A 288 -18.99 8.77 -2.14
N ARG A 289 -18.90 7.61 -1.50
CA ARG A 289 -19.95 6.59 -1.55
C ARG A 289 -21.20 7.13 -0.85
N PRO A 290 -22.41 6.91 -1.40
CA PRO A 290 -23.64 7.12 -0.64
C PRO A 290 -23.53 6.34 0.67
N GLU A 291 -23.69 6.99 1.82
CA GLU A 291 -23.29 6.40 3.11
C GLU A 291 -23.95 5.03 3.35
N ASP A 292 -23.11 4.01 3.59
CA ASP A 292 -23.48 2.73 4.21
C ASP A 292 -23.41 2.86 5.75
N GLU A 293 -23.99 1.89 6.48
CA GLU A 293 -23.83 1.71 7.93
C GLU A 293 -22.35 1.84 8.35
N ASN A 294 -22.08 2.69 9.35
CA ASN A 294 -20.72 2.96 9.82
C ASN A 294 -20.59 2.72 11.31
N LEU A 295 -20.20 1.50 11.68
CA LEU A 295 -19.98 1.10 13.08
C LEU A 295 -18.88 1.96 13.75
N ASP A 296 -17.85 2.40 13.01
CA ASP A 296 -16.80 3.27 13.58
C ASP A 296 -17.35 4.63 14.02
N ARG A 297 -18.38 5.16 13.36
CA ARG A 297 -19.00 6.42 13.79
C ARG A 297 -19.65 6.27 15.17
N GLN A 298 -20.29 5.14 15.41
CA GLN A 298 -20.83 4.80 16.73
C GLN A 298 -19.70 4.63 17.73
N ILE A 299 -18.69 3.81 17.42
CA ILE A 299 -17.56 3.55 18.32
C ILE A 299 -16.87 4.86 18.71
N ILE A 300 -16.58 5.76 17.76
CA ILE A 300 -15.93 7.05 18.01
C ILE A 300 -16.75 7.91 18.98
N ALA A 301 -18.08 7.91 18.84
CA ALA A 301 -18.96 8.63 19.77
C ALA A 301 -18.88 8.02 21.17
N ASP A 302 -18.94 6.70 21.28
CA ASP A 302 -18.91 5.97 22.55
C ASP A 302 -17.57 6.14 23.30
N ILE A 303 -16.44 6.14 22.59
CA ILE A 303 -15.09 6.31 23.18
C ILE A 303 -14.66 7.78 23.37
N SER A 304 -15.49 8.75 22.97
CA SER A 304 -15.13 10.18 22.92
C SER A 304 -14.51 10.70 24.23
N THR A 305 -15.10 10.35 25.37
CA THR A 305 -14.57 10.74 26.69
C THR A 305 -13.18 10.14 26.95
N ALA A 306 -12.98 8.86 26.64
CA ALA A 306 -11.68 8.20 26.80
C ALA A 306 -10.62 8.77 25.85
N LEU A 307 -11.02 9.21 24.65
CA LEU A 307 -10.15 9.90 23.70
C LEU A 307 -9.75 11.31 24.15
N GLU A 308 -10.50 11.96 25.03
CA GLU A 308 -10.22 13.33 25.48
C GLU A 308 -9.50 13.36 26.82
N GLN A 309 -9.94 12.52 27.76
CA GLN A 309 -9.49 12.53 29.14
C GLN A 309 -8.50 11.40 29.45
N GLY A 310 -8.38 10.42 28.54
CA GLY A 310 -7.71 9.15 28.82
C GLY A 310 -8.55 8.25 29.75
N GLY A 311 -7.99 7.10 30.09
CA GLY A 311 -8.61 6.12 30.97
C GLY A 311 -9.29 4.96 30.23
N PRO A 312 -9.48 3.82 30.91
CA PRO A 312 -9.97 2.60 30.29
C PRO A 312 -11.44 2.73 29.86
N ALA A 313 -11.72 2.35 28.62
CA ALA A 313 -13.06 2.24 28.08
C ALA A 313 -13.28 0.85 27.47
N GLN A 314 -14.43 0.25 27.76
CA GLN A 314 -14.78 -1.08 27.26
C GLN A 314 -16.18 -1.06 26.67
N PHE A 315 -16.30 -1.51 25.43
CA PHE A 315 -17.57 -1.56 24.71
C PHE A 315 -17.74 -2.89 23.98
N HIS A 316 -18.99 -3.28 23.73
CA HIS A 316 -19.35 -4.51 23.04
C HIS A 316 -20.32 -4.23 21.89
N TYR A 317 -20.07 -4.82 20.72
CA TYR A 317 -20.88 -4.61 19.51
C TYR A 317 -21.18 -5.93 18.80
N ALA A 318 -22.36 -6.02 18.20
CA ALA A 318 -22.61 -7.04 17.17
C ALA A 318 -21.88 -6.64 15.88
N ILE A 319 -21.27 -7.60 15.19
CA ILE A 319 -20.59 -7.36 13.91
C ILE A 319 -21.07 -8.34 12.84
N ALA A 320 -21.05 -7.88 11.59
CA ALA A 320 -21.54 -8.60 10.42
C ALA A 320 -20.61 -8.31 9.25
N ASN A 321 -20.57 -9.19 8.25
CA ASN A 321 -19.60 -9.09 7.16
C ASN A 321 -19.75 -7.81 6.30
N SER A 322 -20.90 -7.14 6.38
CA SER A 322 -21.16 -5.80 5.82
C SER A 322 -20.37 -4.70 6.52
N HIS A 323 -20.04 -4.87 7.81
CA HIS A 323 -19.23 -3.95 8.60
C HIS A 323 -17.75 -4.12 8.23
N ARG A 324 -17.33 -3.33 7.23
CA ARG A 324 -15.97 -3.32 6.67
C ARG A 324 -15.13 -2.21 7.31
N THR A 325 -13.85 -2.48 7.43
CA THR A 325 -12.84 -1.54 7.94
C THR A 325 -13.13 -1.02 9.35
N VAL A 326 -13.78 -1.84 10.18
CA VAL A 326 -14.06 -1.49 11.58
C VAL A 326 -12.73 -1.31 12.32
N GLY A 327 -12.57 -0.17 12.97
CA GLY A 327 -11.38 0.23 13.71
C GLY A 327 -10.50 1.26 12.99
N ALA A 328 -10.58 1.40 11.67
CA ALA A 328 -9.71 2.35 10.95
C ALA A 328 -10.08 3.81 11.21
N GLY A 329 -11.36 4.15 11.22
CA GLY A 329 -11.82 5.50 11.57
C GLY A 329 -11.48 5.83 13.03
N VAL A 330 -11.61 4.84 13.92
CA VAL A 330 -11.19 4.95 15.33
C VAL A 330 -9.69 5.22 15.44
N ALA A 331 -8.85 4.44 14.74
CA ALA A 331 -7.41 4.64 14.69
C ALA A 331 -7.05 6.02 14.11
N GLY A 332 -7.81 6.51 13.13
CA GLY A 332 -7.65 7.84 12.54
C GLY A 332 -7.93 8.95 13.55
N ALA A 333 -9.03 8.84 14.31
CA ALA A 333 -9.37 9.79 15.35
C ALA A 333 -8.29 9.85 16.45
N ILE A 334 -7.72 8.70 16.83
CA ILE A 334 -6.61 8.62 17.79
C ILE A 334 -5.34 9.23 17.20
N ALA A 335 -4.92 8.79 16.02
CA ALA A 335 -3.67 9.24 15.40
C ALA A 335 -3.72 10.74 15.03
N GLN A 336 -4.89 11.31 14.77
CA GLN A 336 -5.04 12.75 14.56
C GLN A 336 -4.67 13.55 15.82
N ARG A 337 -4.91 12.99 17.02
CA ARG A 337 -4.61 13.64 18.30
C ARG A 337 -3.23 13.28 18.84
N TYR A 338 -2.79 12.03 18.66
CA TYR A 338 -1.63 11.46 19.34
C TYR A 338 -0.53 10.93 18.40
N GLY A 339 -0.71 11.05 17.08
CA GLY A 339 0.20 10.47 16.09
C GLY A 339 0.29 8.94 16.18
N ASP A 340 1.34 8.37 15.62
CA ASP A 340 1.57 6.91 15.67
C ASP A 340 1.86 6.40 17.09
N ARG A 341 2.18 7.28 18.05
CA ARG A 341 2.34 6.93 19.47
C ARG A 341 1.05 6.35 20.06
N GLY A 342 -0.11 6.80 19.59
CA GLY A 342 -1.41 6.35 20.08
C GLY A 342 -1.65 6.65 21.57
N LEU A 343 -2.46 5.82 22.21
CA LEU A 343 -2.81 5.90 23.62
C LEU A 343 -1.89 5.01 24.47
N SER A 344 -1.99 5.12 25.80
CA SER A 344 -1.43 4.12 26.70
C SER A 344 -1.99 2.73 26.39
N ALA A 345 -1.23 1.67 26.70
CA ALA A 345 -1.72 0.30 26.57
C ALA A 345 -3.05 0.12 27.31
N ASP A 346 -3.93 -0.74 26.76
CA ASP A 346 -5.22 -1.11 27.37
C ASP A 346 -6.16 0.06 27.69
N THR A 347 -6.10 1.14 26.91
CA THR A 347 -6.99 2.29 27.10
C THR A 347 -8.37 2.03 26.50
N ILE A 348 -8.46 1.40 25.33
CA ILE A 348 -9.74 1.18 24.65
C ILE A 348 -9.85 -0.30 24.27
N HIS A 349 -10.82 -0.99 24.87
CA HIS A 349 -11.16 -2.37 24.55
C HIS A 349 -12.50 -2.42 23.81
N LEU A 350 -12.48 -2.96 22.61
CA LEU A 350 -13.65 -3.11 21.75
C LEU A 350 -13.89 -4.60 21.53
N ALA A 351 -14.94 -5.11 22.15
CA ALA A 351 -15.39 -6.49 21.99
C ALA A 351 -16.45 -6.58 20.88
N PHE A 352 -16.39 -7.65 20.10
CA PHE A 352 -17.29 -7.90 18.98
C PHE A 352 -17.75 -9.34 18.98
N THR A 353 -19.01 -9.57 18.59
CA THR A 353 -19.53 -10.92 18.33
C THR A 353 -20.15 -10.98 16.95
N GLY A 354 -19.71 -11.94 16.13
CA GLY A 354 -20.22 -12.19 14.79
C GLY A 354 -19.13 -12.36 13.74
N SER A 355 -19.40 -11.93 12.51
CA SER A 355 -18.48 -12.06 11.37
C SER A 355 -17.98 -10.69 10.95
N ALA A 356 -16.69 -10.39 11.07
CA ALA A 356 -16.15 -9.09 10.67
C ALA A 356 -15.93 -9.04 9.16
N GLY A 357 -16.30 -7.92 8.52
CA GLY A 357 -16.01 -7.67 7.11
C GLY A 357 -14.51 -7.50 6.83
N GLN A 358 -14.18 -7.21 5.58
CA GLN A 358 -12.80 -6.96 5.15
C GLN A 358 -12.14 -5.82 5.96
N SER A 359 -10.83 -5.90 6.16
CA SER A 359 -10.01 -4.86 6.80
C SER A 359 -10.33 -4.60 8.28
N PHE A 360 -10.79 -5.61 9.03
CA PHE A 360 -11.00 -5.50 10.48
C PHE A 360 -9.71 -5.12 11.22
N GLY A 361 -9.76 -4.07 12.04
CA GLY A 361 -8.60 -3.56 12.78
C GLY A 361 -7.51 -2.93 11.90
N ALA A 362 -7.81 -2.60 10.64
CA ALA A 362 -6.85 -1.94 9.76
C ALA A 362 -6.35 -0.62 10.38
N PHE A 363 -5.06 -0.32 10.19
CA PHE A 363 -4.40 0.88 10.73
C PHE A 363 -4.38 1.01 12.25
N SER A 364 -4.70 -0.06 13.00
CA SER A 364 -4.71 -0.02 14.47
C SER A 364 -3.43 0.60 15.06
N VAL A 365 -3.61 1.32 16.16
CA VAL A 365 -2.58 2.11 16.88
C VAL A 365 -2.46 1.64 18.34
N PRO A 366 -1.36 1.97 19.04
CA PRO A 366 -1.21 1.64 20.44
C PRO A 366 -2.40 2.10 21.30
N GLY A 367 -2.79 1.25 22.25
CA GLY A 367 -3.88 1.47 23.19
C GLY A 367 -5.28 1.06 22.69
N LEU A 368 -5.39 0.57 21.46
CA LEU A 368 -6.56 -0.15 20.97
C LEU A 368 -6.41 -1.67 21.17
N THR A 369 -7.43 -2.29 21.72
CA THR A 369 -7.54 -3.75 21.86
C THR A 369 -8.86 -4.21 21.27
N PHE A 370 -8.81 -4.97 20.18
CA PHE A 370 -9.97 -5.56 19.52
C PHE A 370 -10.10 -7.03 19.95
N VAL A 371 -11.27 -7.42 20.43
CA VAL A 371 -11.58 -8.82 20.76
C VAL A 371 -12.78 -9.26 19.95
N LEU A 372 -12.59 -10.19 19.02
CA LEU A 372 -13.65 -10.74 18.18
C LEU A 372 -13.93 -12.18 18.58
N GLU A 373 -15.14 -12.45 19.05
CA GLU A 373 -15.69 -13.81 19.15
C GLU A 373 -16.48 -14.13 17.87
N GLY A 374 -15.92 -14.99 17.02
CA GLY A 374 -16.44 -15.30 15.70
C GLY A 374 -15.32 -15.46 14.67
N GLU A 375 -15.49 -14.83 13.52
CA GLU A 375 -14.56 -14.94 12.39
C GLU A 375 -14.41 -13.60 11.65
N ALA A 376 -13.34 -13.43 10.89
CA ALA A 376 -13.09 -12.23 10.10
C ALA A 376 -12.79 -12.58 8.63
N ASN A 377 -13.10 -11.67 7.72
CA ASN A 377 -12.73 -11.80 6.31
C ASN A 377 -11.26 -11.40 6.08
N ASP A 378 -10.91 -11.07 4.84
CA ASP A 378 -9.54 -10.70 4.45
C ASP A 378 -9.03 -9.42 5.13
N TYR A 379 -7.71 -9.25 5.14
CA TYR A 379 -7.00 -8.02 5.51
C TYR A 379 -7.06 -7.63 6.99
N VAL A 380 -7.30 -8.58 7.89
CA VAL A 380 -7.23 -8.31 9.33
C VAL A 380 -5.90 -7.65 9.69
N GLY A 381 -5.95 -6.55 10.44
CA GLY A 381 -4.74 -5.83 10.88
C GLY A 381 -3.89 -5.27 9.73
N LYS A 382 -4.47 -5.06 8.54
CA LYS A 382 -3.81 -4.39 7.40
C LYS A 382 -3.21 -3.06 7.86
N SER A 383 -1.93 -2.85 7.56
CA SER A 383 -1.18 -1.63 7.93
C SER A 383 -1.26 -1.26 9.41
N MET A 384 -1.43 -2.26 10.29
CA MET A 384 -1.42 -2.06 11.75
C MET A 384 -0.08 -1.52 12.21
N ALA A 385 -0.11 -0.48 13.04
CA ALA A 385 1.07 0.17 13.61
C ALA A 385 1.24 -0.09 15.11
N GLY A 386 0.19 -0.55 15.78
CA GLY A 386 0.19 -0.89 17.20
C GLY A 386 -1.18 -1.41 17.65
N GLY A 387 -1.31 -1.62 18.96
CA GLY A 387 -2.51 -2.20 19.54
C GLY A 387 -2.53 -3.72 19.45
N GLU A 388 -3.67 -4.31 19.78
CA GLU A 388 -3.87 -5.74 19.85
C GLU A 388 -5.16 -6.15 19.13
N ILE A 389 -5.09 -7.22 18.35
CA ILE A 389 -6.26 -7.86 17.73
C ILE A 389 -6.30 -9.31 18.20
N ILE A 390 -7.40 -9.72 18.81
CA ILE A 390 -7.61 -11.04 19.38
C ILE A 390 -8.85 -11.64 18.71
N ILE A 391 -8.72 -12.77 18.04
CA ILE A 391 -9.83 -13.48 17.41
C ILE A 391 -9.99 -14.86 18.03
N LYS A 392 -11.18 -15.12 18.54
CA LYS A 392 -11.55 -16.36 19.23
C LYS A 392 -12.70 -17.01 18.46
N PRO A 393 -12.68 -18.34 18.30
CA PRO A 393 -13.82 -19.05 17.73
C PRO A 393 -15.02 -18.91 18.67
N PRO A 394 -16.26 -19.05 18.16
CA PRO A 394 -17.43 -19.26 19.02
C PRO A 394 -17.20 -20.46 19.94
N GLN A 395 -17.71 -20.41 21.17
CA GLN A 395 -17.49 -21.45 22.19
C GLN A 395 -17.74 -22.88 21.69
N ALA A 396 -18.73 -23.08 20.81
CA ALA A 396 -19.08 -24.38 20.23
C ALA A 396 -17.96 -25.00 19.35
N LEU A 397 -17.05 -24.18 18.82
CA LEU A 397 -15.96 -24.61 17.94
C LEU A 397 -14.57 -24.52 18.62
N ALA A 398 -14.52 -24.07 19.88
CA ALA A 398 -13.27 -23.78 20.57
C ALA A 398 -12.33 -25.00 20.71
N ALA A 399 -12.87 -26.20 20.83
CA ALA A 399 -12.08 -27.42 21.00
C ALA A 399 -11.26 -27.82 19.75
N ASP A 400 -11.78 -27.52 18.56
CA ASP A 400 -11.19 -27.91 17.26
C ASP A 400 -10.74 -26.69 16.42
N ALA A 401 -10.61 -25.53 17.05
CA ALA A 401 -10.40 -24.24 16.39
C ALA A 401 -9.27 -24.24 15.35
N GLY A 402 -8.13 -24.86 15.66
CA GLY A 402 -6.97 -24.98 14.78
C GLY A 402 -7.21 -25.74 13.48
N ARG A 403 -8.36 -26.40 13.30
CA ARG A 403 -8.75 -27.07 12.04
C ARG A 403 -9.52 -26.15 11.11
N HIS A 404 -10.11 -25.08 11.64
CA HIS A 404 -11.02 -24.19 10.93
C HIS A 404 -10.33 -22.88 10.52
N VAL A 405 -10.76 -22.30 9.41
CA VAL A 405 -10.35 -20.95 9.02
C VAL A 405 -11.14 -19.97 9.88
N ILE A 406 -10.44 -19.03 10.51
CA ILE A 406 -11.03 -17.99 11.37
C ILE A 406 -10.80 -16.58 10.80
N MET A 407 -9.83 -16.45 9.90
CA MET A 407 -9.56 -15.20 9.18
C MET A 407 -9.07 -15.44 7.76
N GLY A 408 -9.35 -14.48 6.88
CA GLY A 408 -9.07 -14.60 5.45
C GLY A 408 -7.59 -14.42 5.07
N ASN A 409 -7.38 -13.87 3.89
CA ASN A 409 -6.10 -13.70 3.21
C ASN A 409 -5.43 -12.35 3.53
N THR A 410 -4.15 -12.24 3.23
CA THR A 410 -3.38 -10.97 3.24
C THR A 410 -3.49 -10.26 4.61
N VAL A 411 -3.60 -11.04 5.67
CA VAL A 411 -3.63 -10.57 7.06
C VAL A 411 -2.29 -9.92 7.41
N LEU A 412 -2.33 -8.82 8.17
CA LEU A 412 -1.16 -8.00 8.55
C LEU A 412 -0.37 -7.43 7.37
N TYR A 413 -1.02 -7.21 6.23
CA TYR A 413 -0.35 -6.63 5.06
C TYR A 413 0.34 -5.31 5.38
N GLY A 414 1.67 -5.30 5.26
CA GLY A 414 2.48 -4.11 5.50
C GLY A 414 2.50 -3.62 6.96
N ALA A 415 2.14 -4.46 7.93
CA ALA A 415 2.08 -4.04 9.33
C ALA A 415 3.44 -3.51 9.84
N THR A 416 3.43 -2.44 10.62
CA THR A 416 4.63 -1.81 11.20
C THR A 416 4.64 -1.81 12.72
N GLY A 417 3.81 -2.64 13.35
CA GLY A 417 3.78 -2.87 14.79
C GLY A 417 2.49 -3.56 15.26
N GLY A 418 2.37 -3.77 16.57
CA GLY A 418 1.19 -4.34 17.21
C GLY A 418 1.19 -5.88 17.29
N ARG A 419 0.14 -6.44 17.91
CA ARG A 419 0.00 -7.87 18.20
C ARG A 419 -1.29 -8.46 17.64
N LEU A 420 -1.23 -9.64 17.03
CA LEU A 420 -2.39 -10.39 16.53
C LEU A 420 -2.38 -11.82 17.10
N PHE A 421 -3.48 -12.21 17.75
CA PHE A 421 -3.66 -13.56 18.29
C PHE A 421 -4.95 -14.16 17.74
N ALA A 422 -4.86 -15.22 16.94
CA ALA A 422 -6.02 -15.83 16.27
C ALA A 422 -6.08 -17.33 16.57
N ALA A 423 -7.08 -17.76 17.34
CA ALA A 423 -7.30 -19.18 17.66
C ALA A 423 -8.01 -19.88 16.49
N GLY A 424 -7.25 -20.11 15.41
CA GLY A 424 -7.71 -20.76 14.20
C GLY A 424 -6.74 -20.51 13.05
N ARG A 425 -7.12 -20.93 11.83
CA ARG A 425 -6.28 -20.81 10.64
C ARG A 425 -6.52 -19.51 9.89
N ALA A 426 -5.47 -18.97 9.30
CA ALA A 426 -5.52 -17.90 8.30
C ALA A 426 -5.51 -18.46 6.87
N GLY A 427 -5.99 -17.66 5.93
CA GLY A 427 -5.86 -17.91 4.50
C GLY A 427 -4.43 -17.72 3.96
N GLU A 428 -4.35 -17.41 2.67
CA GLU A 428 -3.10 -17.17 1.95
C GLU A 428 -2.45 -15.85 2.34
N ARG A 429 -1.13 -15.73 2.11
CA ARG A 429 -0.35 -14.49 2.30
C ARG A 429 -0.45 -13.90 3.70
N PHE A 430 -0.60 -14.77 4.70
CA PHE A 430 -0.55 -14.35 6.09
C PHE A 430 0.77 -13.63 6.39
N ALA A 431 0.69 -12.44 6.98
CA ALA A 431 1.81 -11.55 7.30
C ALA A 431 2.64 -11.10 6.08
N VAL A 432 2.04 -11.04 4.89
CA VAL A 432 2.73 -10.52 3.70
C VAL A 432 3.24 -9.10 3.93
N ARG A 433 4.52 -8.87 3.68
CA ARG A 433 5.21 -7.60 3.95
C ARG A 433 5.12 -7.11 5.40
N ASN A 434 4.95 -8.00 6.39
CA ASN A 434 5.06 -7.60 7.79
C ASN A 434 6.45 -6.99 8.07
N SER A 435 6.46 -5.83 8.71
CA SER A 435 7.64 -5.03 9.01
C SER A 435 7.77 -4.70 10.50
N GLY A 436 6.96 -5.32 11.37
CA GLY A 436 7.09 -5.09 12.81
C GLY A 436 6.02 -5.69 13.72
N ALA A 437 4.93 -6.27 13.20
CA ALA A 437 3.90 -6.89 14.01
C ALA A 437 4.34 -8.26 14.57
N VAL A 438 3.80 -8.59 15.73
CA VAL A 438 3.89 -9.91 16.36
C VAL A 438 2.58 -10.65 16.14
N ALA A 439 2.63 -11.92 15.71
CA ALA A 439 1.42 -12.69 15.49
C ALA A 439 1.52 -14.14 15.93
N VAL A 440 0.44 -14.69 16.47
CA VAL A 440 0.28 -16.13 16.76
C VAL A 440 -1.01 -16.63 16.11
N VAL A 441 -0.89 -17.70 15.32
CA VAL A 441 -1.98 -18.30 14.54
C VAL A 441 -1.86 -19.83 14.52
N GLU A 442 -2.95 -20.55 14.33
CA GLU A 442 -2.97 -22.03 14.43
C GLU A 442 -2.83 -22.77 13.09
N GLY A 443 -2.61 -22.01 12.02
CA GLY A 443 -2.27 -22.53 10.70
C GLY A 443 -2.43 -21.45 9.64
N VAL A 444 -1.79 -21.64 8.49
CA VAL A 444 -1.75 -20.64 7.42
C VAL A 444 -1.83 -21.30 6.04
N GLY A 445 -2.33 -20.55 5.05
CA GLY A 445 -2.33 -20.95 3.64
C GLY A 445 -0.97 -20.76 2.95
N ASP A 446 -1.00 -20.74 1.62
CA ASP A 446 0.19 -20.54 0.78
C ASP A 446 0.76 -19.12 0.96
N HIS A 447 2.05 -18.94 0.68
CA HIS A 447 2.74 -17.65 0.71
C HIS A 447 2.75 -16.93 2.08
N ALA A 448 2.59 -17.65 3.19
CA ALA A 448 2.74 -17.04 4.50
C ALA A 448 4.17 -16.51 4.71
N CYS A 449 4.29 -15.36 5.37
CA CYS A 449 5.53 -14.60 5.56
C CYS A 449 6.23 -14.15 4.27
N GLU A 450 5.49 -14.00 3.16
CA GLU A 450 6.05 -13.46 1.92
C GLU A 450 6.50 -12.00 2.11
N TYR A 451 7.72 -11.65 1.66
CA TYR A 451 8.29 -10.30 1.75
C TYR A 451 8.39 -9.68 3.15
N VAL A 452 8.40 -10.48 4.22
CA VAL A 452 8.55 -9.98 5.59
C VAL A 452 9.92 -9.31 5.77
N THR A 453 9.93 -8.14 6.40
CA THR A 453 11.15 -7.35 6.68
C THR A 453 11.37 -7.11 8.18
N GLY A 454 10.43 -7.52 9.04
CA GLY A 454 10.50 -7.39 10.49
C GLY A 454 9.29 -8.01 11.19
N GLY A 455 9.35 -8.10 12.52
CA GLY A 455 8.30 -8.72 13.34
C GLY A 455 8.55 -10.21 13.65
N VAL A 456 7.59 -10.80 14.36
CA VAL A 456 7.64 -12.21 14.80
C VAL A 456 6.34 -12.90 14.45
N VAL A 457 6.41 -14.06 13.80
CA VAL A 457 5.22 -14.86 13.45
C VAL A 457 5.34 -16.26 14.05
N VAL A 458 4.33 -16.70 14.79
CA VAL A 458 4.25 -18.05 15.35
C VAL A 458 3.08 -18.79 14.70
N VAL A 459 3.35 -19.95 14.13
CA VAL A 459 2.35 -20.82 13.51
C VAL A 459 2.28 -22.14 14.29
N LEU A 460 1.15 -22.40 14.95
CA LEU A 460 0.91 -23.56 15.83
C LEU A 460 0.29 -24.76 15.09
N GLY A 461 0.50 -24.84 13.77
CA GLY A 461 -0.07 -25.88 12.93
C GLY A 461 0.38 -25.80 11.47
N ALA A 462 -0.45 -26.32 10.57
CA ALA A 462 -0.07 -26.53 9.17
C ALA A 462 0.20 -25.22 8.41
N THR A 463 1.17 -25.27 7.50
CA THR A 463 1.55 -24.18 6.58
C THR A 463 1.29 -24.55 5.13
N GLY A 464 1.01 -23.57 4.27
CA GLY A 464 0.95 -23.76 2.82
C GLY A 464 2.33 -23.74 2.14
N ARG A 465 2.32 -23.75 0.81
CA ARG A 465 3.51 -23.72 -0.07
C ARG A 465 4.13 -22.33 -0.13
N ASN A 466 5.39 -22.28 -0.59
CA ASN A 466 6.16 -21.05 -0.81
C ASN A 466 6.25 -20.16 0.44
N PHE A 467 6.32 -20.79 1.62
CA PHE A 467 6.45 -20.09 2.90
C PHE A 467 7.76 -19.27 2.91
N ALA A 468 7.71 -18.04 3.45
CA ALA A 468 8.83 -17.13 3.61
C ALA A 468 9.54 -16.69 2.30
N ALA A 469 8.86 -16.75 1.15
CA ALA A 469 9.42 -16.23 -0.10
C ALA A 469 9.71 -14.73 -0.01
N GLY A 470 10.94 -14.31 -0.34
CA GLY A 470 11.35 -12.91 -0.23
C GLY A 470 11.43 -12.37 1.20
N MET A 471 11.35 -13.21 2.23
CA MET A 471 11.53 -12.80 3.63
C MET A 471 12.99 -12.39 3.88
N THR A 472 13.19 -11.11 4.17
CA THR A 472 14.52 -10.49 4.34
C THR A 472 14.77 -9.94 5.75
N GLY A 473 13.76 -9.98 6.62
CA GLY A 473 13.85 -9.61 8.03
C GLY A 473 12.83 -10.36 8.88
N GLY A 474 12.90 -10.19 10.21
CA GLY A 474 11.99 -10.84 11.16
C GLY A 474 12.32 -12.31 11.44
N VAL A 475 11.48 -12.95 12.25
CA VAL A 475 11.60 -14.37 12.62
C VAL A 475 10.24 -15.04 12.55
N ALA A 476 10.18 -16.28 12.04
CA ALA A 476 8.99 -17.10 12.14
C ALA A 476 9.27 -18.42 12.87
N TYR A 477 8.40 -18.81 13.80
CA TYR A 477 8.42 -20.10 14.46
C TYR A 477 7.25 -20.95 13.96
N VAL A 478 7.52 -22.17 13.51
CA VAL A 478 6.50 -23.02 12.88
C VAL A 478 6.53 -24.40 13.50
N LEU A 479 5.40 -24.83 14.06
CA LEU A 479 5.19 -26.21 14.50
C LEU A 479 4.97 -27.12 13.29
N ASP A 480 5.91 -28.03 13.00
CA ASP A 480 5.87 -28.90 11.82
C ASP A 480 5.75 -30.39 12.19
N GLU A 481 4.57 -30.79 12.66
CA GLU A 481 4.28 -32.17 13.05
C GLU A 481 4.37 -33.16 11.88
N GLN A 482 4.10 -32.68 10.66
CA GLN A 482 4.08 -33.51 9.45
C GLN A 482 5.44 -33.57 8.74
N GLN A 483 6.46 -32.85 9.24
CA GLN A 483 7.79 -32.75 8.64
C GLN A 483 7.76 -32.28 7.17
N VAL A 484 6.83 -31.38 6.82
CA VAL A 484 6.62 -30.89 5.45
C VAL A 484 7.18 -29.49 5.22
N LEU A 485 7.52 -28.74 6.28
CA LEU A 485 7.91 -27.34 6.16
C LEU A 485 9.15 -27.17 5.26
N ARG A 486 10.14 -28.05 5.39
CA ARG A 486 11.36 -28.00 4.54
C ARG A 486 11.04 -28.05 3.05
N ALA A 487 10.02 -28.81 2.64
CA ALA A 487 9.60 -28.91 1.24
C ALA A 487 8.69 -27.75 0.80
N ARG A 488 8.02 -27.09 1.74
CA ARG A 488 7.09 -25.98 1.48
C ARG A 488 7.74 -24.60 1.61
N CYS A 489 8.86 -24.48 2.32
CA CYS A 489 9.58 -23.24 2.52
C CYS A 489 10.40 -22.87 1.27
N ASN A 490 10.37 -21.60 0.89
CA ASN A 490 11.22 -21.06 -0.16
C ASN A 490 12.63 -20.82 0.39
N PRO A 491 13.67 -21.54 -0.08
CA PRO A 491 14.98 -21.50 0.52
C PRO A 491 15.85 -20.32 0.04
N GLU A 492 15.36 -19.45 -0.84
CA GLU A 492 16.18 -18.42 -1.50
C GLU A 492 16.79 -17.46 -0.46
N HIS A 493 15.94 -16.90 0.41
CA HIS A 493 16.32 -15.82 1.33
C HIS A 493 16.40 -16.24 2.79
N VAL A 494 15.89 -17.42 3.15
CA VAL A 494 15.82 -17.89 4.54
C VAL A 494 16.59 -19.19 4.76
N HIS A 495 16.88 -19.48 6.01
CA HIS A 495 17.34 -20.78 6.48
C HIS A 495 16.40 -21.29 7.57
N LEU A 496 16.40 -22.61 7.77
CA LEU A 496 15.58 -23.28 8.78
C LEU A 496 16.50 -23.95 9.79
N GLU A 497 16.27 -23.66 11.06
CA GLU A 497 16.97 -24.29 12.19
C GLU A 497 15.99 -24.76 13.25
N ARG A 498 16.39 -25.71 14.09
CA ARG A 498 15.58 -26.09 15.26
C ARG A 498 15.71 -24.99 16.30
N VAL A 499 14.66 -24.81 17.11
CA VAL A 499 14.69 -23.89 18.25
C VAL A 499 15.58 -24.52 19.33
N ALA A 500 16.85 -24.10 19.38
CA ALA A 500 17.84 -24.65 20.31
C ALA A 500 18.43 -23.60 21.25
N GLU A 501 18.35 -22.31 20.88
CA GLU A 501 18.82 -21.22 21.71
C GLU A 501 17.82 -20.94 22.84
N PRO A 502 18.26 -20.86 24.11
CA PRO A 502 17.37 -20.66 25.26
C PRO A 502 16.50 -19.39 25.16
N ASP A 503 17.03 -18.31 24.60
CA ASP A 503 16.31 -17.05 24.44
C ASP A 503 15.19 -17.16 23.39
N ASP A 504 15.44 -17.89 22.29
CA ASP A 504 14.43 -18.17 21.27
C ASP A 504 13.31 -19.05 21.84
N GLU A 505 13.68 -20.07 22.61
CA GLU A 505 12.74 -20.96 23.27
C GLU A 505 11.86 -20.21 24.29
N ALA A 506 12.48 -19.39 25.15
CA ALA A 506 11.75 -18.59 26.14
C ALA A 506 10.81 -17.57 25.46
N GLY A 507 11.27 -16.90 24.40
CA GLY A 507 10.46 -15.98 23.63
C GLY A 507 9.25 -16.67 22.97
N LEU A 508 9.47 -17.83 22.35
CA LEU A 508 8.41 -18.64 21.75
C LEU A 508 7.38 -19.10 22.78
N LEU A 509 7.83 -19.67 23.90
CA LEU A 509 6.95 -20.10 25.00
C LEU A 509 6.11 -18.94 25.54
N GLY A 510 6.71 -17.76 25.71
CA GLY A 510 6.01 -16.55 26.15
C GLY A 510 4.86 -16.17 25.19
N LEU A 511 5.11 -16.19 23.87
CA LEU A 511 4.10 -15.89 22.87
C LEU A 511 2.97 -16.94 22.84
N ILE A 512 3.29 -18.22 23.01
CA ILE A 512 2.29 -19.29 23.07
C ILE A 512 1.44 -19.17 24.34
N ALA A 513 2.06 -18.87 25.48
CA ALA A 513 1.35 -18.67 26.75
C ALA A 513 0.41 -17.46 26.69
N GLU A 514 0.86 -16.36 26.06
CA GLU A 514 0.02 -15.19 25.85
C GLU A 514 -1.14 -15.48 24.89
N HIS A 515 -0.89 -16.21 23.80
CA HIS A 515 -1.94 -16.67 22.89
C HIS A 515 -2.98 -17.52 23.64
N ALA A 516 -2.56 -18.48 24.46
CA ALA A 516 -3.45 -19.30 25.28
C ALA A 516 -4.29 -18.44 26.23
N ARG A 517 -3.66 -17.49 26.94
CA ARG A 517 -4.34 -16.58 27.87
C ARG A 517 -5.36 -15.69 27.18
N LEU A 518 -4.98 -15.10 26.05
CA LEU A 518 -5.83 -14.13 25.35
C LEU A 518 -6.97 -14.81 24.59
N THR A 519 -6.70 -15.94 23.93
CA THR A 519 -7.67 -16.57 23.03
C THR A 519 -8.44 -17.73 23.65
N GLY A 520 -7.96 -18.31 24.74
CA GLY A 520 -8.48 -19.57 25.27
C GLY A 520 -8.14 -20.80 24.41
N SER A 521 -7.13 -20.68 23.53
CA SER A 521 -6.73 -21.74 22.59
C SER A 521 -6.39 -23.05 23.30
N HIS A 522 -7.19 -24.09 23.04
CA HIS A 522 -6.89 -25.46 23.46
C HIS A 522 -5.58 -25.97 22.86
N ARG A 523 -5.27 -25.57 21.62
CA ARG A 523 -4.06 -25.97 20.91
C ARG A 523 -2.80 -25.44 21.59
N ALA A 524 -2.78 -24.17 21.96
CA ALA A 524 -1.65 -23.59 22.68
C ALA A 524 -1.50 -24.18 24.08
N VAL A 525 -2.60 -24.41 24.81
CA VAL A 525 -2.56 -25.09 26.11
C VAL A 525 -1.99 -26.50 25.99
N GLU A 526 -2.37 -27.27 24.95
CA GLU A 526 -1.81 -28.59 24.70
C GLU A 526 -0.29 -28.53 24.46
N ILE A 527 0.16 -27.59 23.62
CA ILE A 527 1.58 -27.41 23.29
C ILE A 527 2.39 -27.08 24.56
N LEU A 528 1.89 -26.16 25.39
CA LEU A 528 2.55 -25.76 26.64
C LEU A 528 2.65 -26.93 27.62
N ASN A 529 1.56 -27.70 27.79
CA ASN A 529 1.54 -28.84 28.72
C ASN A 529 2.41 -30.02 28.27
N ARG A 530 2.74 -30.10 26.97
CA ARG A 530 3.49 -31.19 26.37
C ARG A 530 4.72 -30.68 25.63
N TRP A 531 5.36 -29.64 26.17
CA TRP A 531 6.47 -28.96 25.50
C TRP A 531 7.61 -29.90 25.12
N ASP A 532 7.96 -30.86 25.97
CA ASP A 532 9.00 -31.87 25.66
C ASP A 532 8.72 -32.65 24.37
N ALA A 533 7.45 -32.82 24.01
CA ALA A 533 7.04 -33.49 22.78
C ALA A 533 6.96 -32.52 21.59
N PHE A 534 6.45 -31.30 21.79
CA PHE A 534 6.21 -30.34 20.70
C PHE A 534 7.41 -29.45 20.39
N GLY A 535 8.17 -29.01 21.39
CA GLY A 535 9.34 -28.13 21.27
C GLY A 535 10.33 -28.59 20.20
N PRO A 536 10.78 -29.86 20.20
CA PRO A 536 11.70 -30.38 19.19
C PRO A 536 11.14 -30.37 17.74
N GLN A 537 9.83 -30.21 17.57
CA GLN A 537 9.17 -30.18 16.27
C GLN A 537 9.07 -28.78 15.68
N PHE A 538 9.34 -27.74 16.47
CA PHE A 538 9.38 -26.37 15.96
C PHE A 538 10.59 -26.15 15.04
N TRP A 539 10.36 -25.34 14.01
CA TRP A 539 11.39 -24.72 13.19
C TRP A 539 11.42 -23.22 13.46
N LYS A 540 12.61 -22.67 13.59
CA LYS A 540 12.87 -21.24 13.42
C LYS A 540 13.24 -21.00 11.96
N VAL A 541 12.52 -20.10 11.32
CA VAL A 541 12.74 -19.62 9.96
C VAL A 541 13.23 -18.19 10.05
N ALA A 542 14.47 -17.95 9.61
CA ALA A 542 15.11 -16.65 9.69
C ALA A 542 15.81 -16.29 8.37
N PRO A 543 15.89 -15.00 8.01
CA PRO A 543 16.64 -14.55 6.84
C PRO A 543 18.12 -14.94 6.92
N LYS A 544 18.71 -15.21 5.77
CA LYS A 544 20.16 -15.35 5.65
C LYS A 544 20.82 -13.98 5.89
N PRO A 545 22.04 -13.95 6.47
CA PRO A 545 22.79 -12.70 6.60
C PRO A 545 22.98 -12.02 5.24
N ILE A 546 22.76 -10.71 5.19
CA ILE A 546 23.03 -9.91 3.99
C ILE A 546 24.55 -9.73 3.89
N GLN A 547 25.15 -10.23 2.82
CA GLN A 547 26.56 -9.96 2.53
C GLN A 547 26.68 -8.51 2.04
N THR A 548 27.08 -7.59 2.92
CA THR A 548 27.48 -6.23 2.52
C THR A 548 29.00 -6.12 2.51
N ALA A 549 29.55 -5.38 1.54
CA ALA A 549 30.98 -5.10 1.45
C ALA A 549 31.50 -4.22 2.61
N ASP A 550 30.60 -3.61 3.38
CA ASP A 550 30.87 -2.75 4.55
C ASP A 550 30.17 -3.29 5.82
N ALA A 551 30.13 -4.61 6.01
CA ALA A 551 29.58 -5.23 7.22
C ALA A 551 30.53 -5.03 8.42
N GLN A 552 30.61 -3.82 8.96
CA GLN A 552 30.96 -3.67 10.38
C GLN A 552 29.75 -4.06 11.22
N ASP A 553 29.74 -5.32 11.65
CA ASP A 553 29.02 -5.90 12.79
C ASP A 553 27.66 -5.26 13.13
N VAL A 554 26.68 -5.35 12.22
CA VAL A 554 25.28 -5.08 12.56
C VAL A 554 24.67 -6.37 13.09
N ARG A 555 24.82 -6.61 14.39
CA ARG A 555 24.05 -7.67 15.06
C ARG A 555 22.55 -7.35 14.97
N PRO A 556 21.68 -8.36 14.77
CA PRO A 556 20.25 -8.16 14.93
C PRO A 556 19.98 -7.55 16.31
N ARG A 557 19.06 -6.57 16.37
CA ARG A 557 18.67 -5.97 17.66
C ARG A 557 18.22 -7.09 18.60
N PRO A 558 18.68 -7.08 19.87
CA PRO A 558 18.08 -7.93 20.89
C PRO A 558 16.58 -7.67 20.95
N LEU A 559 15.81 -8.74 21.11
CA LEU A 559 14.38 -8.65 21.36
C LEU A 559 14.18 -7.94 22.71
N ASP A 560 13.65 -6.72 22.71
CA ASP A 560 13.18 -6.06 23.93
C ASP A 560 11.83 -6.68 24.33
N VAL A 561 11.85 -7.95 24.74
CA VAL A 561 10.73 -8.58 25.47
C VAL A 561 10.89 -8.20 26.94
N GLN A 562 10.71 -6.93 27.26
CA GLN A 562 10.47 -6.58 28.66
C GLN A 562 9.02 -6.91 28.97
N ALA A 563 8.83 -8.08 29.59
CA ALA A 563 7.70 -8.33 30.47
C ALA A 563 7.67 -7.20 31.51
N LYS A 564 6.70 -6.29 31.38
CA LYS A 564 6.40 -5.35 32.44
C LYS A 564 5.63 -6.14 33.50
N ASN A 565 6.21 -6.19 34.71
CA ASN A 565 5.46 -6.49 35.92
C ASN A 565 4.26 -5.54 36.07
#